data_AF-A0A4R3NQG6-F1
#
_entry.id   AF-A0A4R3NQG6-F1
#
_cell.length_a   1.000
_cell.length_b   1.000
_cell.length_c   1.000
_cell.angle_alpha   90.00
_cell.angle_beta   90.00
_cell.angle_gamma   90.00
#
_symmetry.space_group_name_H-M   'P 1'
#
loop_
_entity.id
_entity.type
_entity.pdbx_description
1 polymer ?
#
loop_
_entity_poly.entity_id
_entity_poly.type
_entity_poly.pdbx_seq_one_letter_code
_entity_poly.pdbx_strand_id
1 'polypeptide(L)'
;MKFILTDIDRYWWPVVVRVPDPERAGRYLEQELEVFFEPESQDEAIARLEKSETLKTAREQIEHERQQLTDVVKGWRGVEDDDGNPFTFTADNFKRAINKSWFRQALYRAYRESLSGEEARLGN
;
A
#
# COMPACT_ATOMS: atom_id res chain seq x y z
N MET A 1 20.61 17.61 9.26
CA MET A 1 20.16 16.47 10.09
C MET A 1 21.18 15.35 9.97
N LYS A 2 21.46 14.61 11.05
CA LYS A 2 22.32 13.42 11.01
C LYS A 2 21.42 12.22 10.68
N PHE A 3 21.83 11.40 9.72
CA PHE A 3 21.17 10.14 9.40
C PHE A 3 21.31 9.20 10.61
N ILE A 4 20.19 8.74 11.17
CA ILE A 4 20.17 7.73 12.21
C ILE A 4 19.88 6.41 11.50
N LEU A 5 20.83 5.48 11.56
CA LEU A 5 20.62 4.13 11.07
C LEU A 5 19.69 3.42 12.06
N THR A 6 18.43 3.28 11.71
CA THR A 6 17.48 2.46 12.48
C THR A 6 17.42 1.09 11.81
N ASP A 7 17.41 0.02 12.60
CA ASP A 7 17.33 -1.36 12.09
C ASP A 7 16.02 -1.63 11.33
N ILE A 8 14.96 -0.86 11.65
CA ILE A 8 13.62 -0.95 11.04
C ILE A 8 13.01 0.47 11.00
N ASP A 9 13.10 1.16 9.86
CA ASP A 9 12.47 2.47 9.68
C ASP A 9 10.99 2.31 9.30
N ARG A 10 10.11 2.22 10.30
CA ARG A 10 8.66 2.25 10.07
C ARG A 10 8.17 3.68 9.95
N TYR A 11 7.26 3.94 9.01
CA TYR A 11 6.73 5.29 8.78
C TYR A 11 5.26 5.27 8.38
N TRP A 12 4.56 6.36 8.72
CA TRP A 12 3.23 6.65 8.21
C TRP A 12 3.35 7.33 6.86
N TRP A 13 2.66 6.81 5.86
CA TRP A 13 2.64 7.35 4.50
C TRP A 13 1.20 7.62 4.06
N PRO A 14 0.91 8.78 3.46
CA PRO A 14 -0.41 9.08 2.91
C PRO A 14 -0.67 8.22 1.67
N VAL A 15 -1.88 7.68 1.55
CA VAL A 15 -2.32 6.84 0.43
C VAL A 15 -3.65 7.36 -0.08
N VAL A 16 -3.70 7.65 -1.37
CA VAL A 16 -4.93 8.08 -2.06
C VAL A 16 -5.53 6.88 -2.81
N VAL A 17 -6.69 6.43 -2.35
CA VAL A 17 -7.46 5.35 -2.98
C VAL A 17 -8.52 5.95 -3.89
N ARG A 18 -8.47 5.56 -5.17
CA ARG A 18 -9.43 5.98 -6.18
C ARG A 18 -10.51 4.91 -6.33
N VAL A 19 -11.63 5.09 -5.63
CA VAL A 19 -12.77 4.16 -5.66
C VAL A 19 -13.70 4.56 -6.80
N PRO A 20 -14.14 3.64 -7.68
CA PRO A 20 -15.13 3.97 -8.70
C PRO A 20 -16.44 4.42 -8.04
N ASP A 21 -16.98 5.56 -8.48
CA ASP A 21 -18.22 6.13 -7.96
C ASP A 21 -19.42 5.31 -8.47
N PRO A 22 -20.23 4.69 -7.58
CA PRO A 22 -21.39 3.89 -8.00
C PRO A 22 -22.55 4.75 -8.53
N GLU A 23 -22.64 6.02 -8.14
CA GLU A 23 -23.71 6.93 -8.55
C GLU A 23 -23.34 7.72 -9.83
N ARG A 24 -22.04 7.94 -10.06
CA ARG A 24 -21.53 8.69 -11.23
C ARG A 24 -20.62 7.83 -12.09
N ALA A 25 -21.20 7.20 -13.12
CA ALA A 25 -20.46 6.42 -14.10
C ALA A 25 -19.24 7.18 -14.65
N GLY A 26 -18.06 6.56 -14.55
CA GLY A 26 -16.79 7.12 -15.04
C GLY A 26 -16.12 8.14 -14.10
N ARG A 27 -16.65 8.37 -12.90
CA ARG A 27 -15.98 9.16 -11.85
C ARG A 27 -15.32 8.25 -10.83
N TYR A 28 -14.29 8.80 -10.19
CA TYR A 28 -13.64 8.19 -9.05
C TYR A 28 -13.81 9.10 -7.84
N LEU A 29 -14.09 8.50 -6.70
CA LEU A 29 -14.00 9.13 -5.40
C LEU A 29 -12.58 8.92 -4.88
N GLU A 30 -11.89 10.02 -4.62
CA GLU A 30 -10.57 10.01 -4.01
C GLU A 30 -10.75 9.97 -2.50
N GLN A 31 -10.24 8.91 -1.88
CA GLN A 31 -10.28 8.69 -0.44
C GLN A 31 -8.85 8.67 0.06
N GLU A 32 -8.54 9.54 1.02
CA GLU A 32 -7.20 9.65 1.60
C GLU A 32 -7.16 8.87 2.91
N LEU A 33 -6.15 8.02 3.08
CA LEU A 33 -5.87 7.31 4.31
C LEU A 33 -4.38 7.30 4.60
N GLU A 34 -3.98 7.01 5.83
CA GLU A 34 -2.57 6.85 6.17
C GLU A 34 -2.26 5.38 6.41
N VAL A 35 -1.13 4.91 5.91
CA VAL A 35 -0.69 3.52 6.06
C VAL A 35 0.65 3.47 6.76
N PHE A 36 0.77 2.57 7.73
CA PHE A 36 2.01 2.34 8.45
C PHE A 36 2.81 1.26 7.71
N PHE A 37 3.81 1.70 6.97
CA PHE A 37 4.70 0.82 6.22
C PHE A 37 5.93 0.47 7.06
N GLU A 38 6.29 -0.81 7.00
CA GLU A 38 7.60 -1.33 7.35
C GLU A 38 8.27 -1.77 6.05
N PRO A 39 9.19 -0.96 5.49
CA PRO A 39 9.91 -1.34 4.30
C PRO A 39 10.77 -2.57 4.59
N GLU A 40 10.80 -3.48 3.64
CA GLU A 40 11.72 -4.60 3.62
C GLU A 40 13.16 -4.12 3.33
N SER A 41 14.15 -4.94 3.67
CA SER A 41 15.54 -4.64 3.34
C SER A 41 15.74 -4.55 1.81
N GLN A 42 16.77 -3.81 1.36
CA GLN A 42 17.01 -3.64 -0.06
C GLN A 42 17.25 -4.98 -0.79
N ASP A 43 17.94 -5.93 -0.15
CA ASP A 43 18.15 -7.28 -0.65
C ASP A 43 16.82 -8.05 -0.83
N GLU A 44 15.90 -7.93 0.13
CA GLU A 44 14.57 -8.56 0.03
C GLU A 44 13.73 -7.93 -1.07
N ALA A 45 13.76 -6.60 -1.20
CA ALA A 45 13.06 -5.89 -2.25
C ALA A 45 13.54 -6.31 -3.65
N ILE A 46 14.85 -6.49 -3.83
CA ILE A 46 15.45 -7.00 -5.07
C ILE A 46 15.01 -8.43 -5.33
N ALA A 47 15.17 -9.35 -4.37
CA ALA A 47 14.78 -10.75 -4.53
C ALA A 47 13.28 -10.90 -4.86
N ARG A 48 12.45 -10.02 -4.30
CA ARG A 48 11.01 -9.96 -4.55
C ARG A 48 10.70 -9.39 -5.94
N LEU A 49 11.43 -8.38 -6.40
CA LEU A 49 11.32 -7.86 -7.77
C LEU A 49 11.68 -8.95 -8.79
N GLU A 50 12.84 -9.59 -8.63
CA GLU A 50 13.29 -10.68 -9.50
C GLU A 50 12.28 -11.83 -9.54
N LYS A 51 11.72 -12.18 -8.38
CA LYS A 51 10.64 -13.17 -8.29
C LYS A 51 9.42 -12.72 -9.08
N SER A 52 9.01 -11.45 -8.96
CA SER A 52 7.84 -10.93 -9.69
C SER A 52 8.03 -10.97 -11.21
N GLU A 53 9.24 -10.74 -11.72
CA GLU A 53 9.57 -10.81 -13.16
C GLU A 53 9.46 -12.25 -13.71
N THR A 54 9.65 -13.25 -12.84
CA THR A 54 9.50 -14.66 -13.22
C THR A 54 8.04 -15.12 -13.32
N LEU A 55 7.08 -14.33 -12.77
CA LEU A 55 5.67 -14.68 -12.73
C LEU A 55 4.99 -14.40 -14.07
N LYS A 56 4.52 -15.46 -14.73
CA LYS A 56 3.98 -15.39 -16.09
C LYS A 56 2.48 -15.10 -16.14
N THR A 57 1.76 -15.39 -15.06
CA THR A 57 0.31 -15.20 -15.03
C THR A 57 -0.08 -14.00 -14.18
N ALA A 58 -1.14 -13.29 -14.61
CA ALA A 58 -1.70 -12.20 -13.84
C ALA A 58 -2.13 -12.63 -12.43
N ARG A 59 -2.58 -13.88 -12.27
CA ARG A 59 -2.99 -14.42 -10.96
C ARG A 59 -1.82 -14.52 -10.01
N GLU A 60 -0.68 -15.04 -10.46
CA GLU A 60 0.52 -15.16 -9.65
C GLU A 60 1.08 -13.78 -9.27
N GLN A 61 1.11 -12.83 -10.22
CA GLN A 61 1.53 -11.46 -9.95
C GLN A 61 0.65 -10.82 -8.86
N ILE A 62 -0.67 -10.95 -8.98
CA ILE A 62 -1.61 -10.41 -8.00
C ILE A 62 -1.38 -11.04 -6.62
N GLU A 63 -1.21 -12.35 -6.54
CA GLU A 63 -0.97 -13.04 -5.26
C GLU A 63 0.36 -12.62 -4.62
N HIS A 64 1.40 -12.46 -5.43
CA HIS A 64 2.70 -11.97 -4.99
C HIS A 64 2.63 -10.54 -4.45
N GLU A 65 1.98 -9.62 -5.18
CA GLU A 65 1.74 -8.23 -4.73
C GLU A 65 0.94 -8.20 -3.42
N ARG A 66 -0.07 -9.08 -3.28
CA ARG A 66 -0.87 -9.17 -2.05
C ARG A 66 -0.04 -9.65 -0.87
N GLN A 67 0.81 -10.64 -1.09
CA GLN A 67 1.68 -11.16 -0.04
C GLN A 67 2.68 -10.10 0.40
N GLN A 68 3.29 -9.37 -0.54
CA GLN A 68 4.18 -8.25 -0.26
C GLN A 68 3.49 -7.19 0.61
N LEU A 69 2.33 -6.69 0.17
CA LEU A 69 1.60 -5.67 0.91
C LEU A 69 1.16 -6.14 2.30
N THR A 70 0.85 -7.43 2.47
CA THR A 70 0.52 -8.01 3.79
C THR A 70 1.74 -8.03 4.72
N ASP A 71 2.93 -8.21 4.15
CA ASP A 71 4.19 -8.25 4.89
C ASP A 71 4.64 -6.84 5.32
N VAL A 72 4.49 -5.85 4.44
CA VAL A 72 4.98 -4.48 4.67
C VAL A 72 3.98 -3.57 5.39
N VAL A 73 2.66 -3.83 5.28
CA VAL A 73 1.65 -3.01 5.96
C VAL A 73 1.46 -3.49 7.40
N LYS A 74 1.79 -2.64 8.38
CA LYS A 74 1.64 -2.93 9.81
C LYS A 74 0.47 -2.20 10.47
N GLY A 75 -0.20 -1.31 9.74
CA GLY A 75 -1.32 -0.52 10.24
C GLY A 75 -1.90 0.42 9.20
N TRP A 76 -3.09 0.97 9.49
CA TRP A 76 -3.67 2.09 8.75
C TRP A 76 -4.44 3.04 9.68
N ARG A 77 -4.77 4.24 9.19
CA ARG A 77 -5.62 5.26 9.83
C ARG A 77 -6.49 5.95 8.79
N GLY A 78 -7.62 6.50 9.21
CA GLY A 78 -8.55 7.19 8.31
C GLY A 78 -9.36 6.25 7.42
N VAL A 79 -9.54 4.99 7.83
CA VAL A 79 -10.38 4.03 7.12
C VAL A 79 -11.69 3.87 7.87
N GLU A 80 -12.80 4.04 7.15
CA GLU A 80 -14.16 3.90 7.65
C GLU A 80 -14.90 2.84 6.82
N ASP A 81 -15.90 2.20 7.41
CA ASP A 81 -16.82 1.32 6.69
C ASP A 81 -18.00 2.09 6.08
N ASP A 82 -18.89 1.38 5.39
CA ASP A 82 -20.07 1.95 4.73
C ASP A 82 -21.04 2.64 5.71
N ASP A 83 -21.05 2.20 6.97
CA ASP A 83 -21.85 2.76 8.06
C ASP A 83 -21.17 3.97 8.73
N GLY A 84 -19.99 4.38 8.26
CA GLY A 84 -19.21 5.48 8.84
C GLY A 84 -18.53 5.11 10.17
N ASN A 85 -18.38 3.82 10.47
CA ASN A 85 -17.66 3.38 11.65
C ASN A 85 -16.16 3.27 11.37
N PRO A 86 -15.30 3.54 12.35
CA PRO A 86 -13.85 3.40 12.19
C PRO A 86 -13.48 1.94 11.91
N PHE A 87 -12.96 1.70 10.71
CA PHE A 87 -12.56 0.39 10.26
C PHE A 87 -11.14 0.09 10.75
N THR A 88 -11.04 -0.55 11.91
CA THR A 88 -9.76 -0.79 12.58
C THR A 88 -8.88 -1.77 11.81
N PHE A 89 -7.57 -1.51 11.78
CA PHE A 89 -6.61 -2.43 11.17
C PHE A 89 -6.54 -3.75 11.94
N THR A 90 -6.89 -4.83 11.27
CA THR A 90 -6.67 -6.21 11.71
C THR A 90 -6.26 -7.04 10.51
N ALA A 91 -5.60 -8.19 10.73
CA ALA A 91 -5.20 -9.06 9.63
C ALA A 91 -6.38 -9.53 8.76
N ASP A 92 -7.55 -9.75 9.35
CA ASP A 92 -8.77 -10.11 8.62
C ASP A 92 -9.31 -8.94 7.81
N ASN A 93 -9.42 -7.75 8.43
CA ASN A 93 -9.89 -6.54 7.77
C ASN A 93 -8.96 -6.12 6.62
N PHE A 94 -7.65 -6.23 6.80
CA PHE A 94 -6.68 -5.97 5.76
C PHE A 94 -6.81 -6.95 4.59
N LYS A 95 -7.00 -8.26 4.86
CA LYS A 95 -7.27 -9.26 3.84
C LYS A 95 -8.56 -8.95 3.06
N ARG A 96 -9.60 -8.45 3.72
CA ARG A 96 -10.84 -8.01 3.06
C ARG A 96 -10.61 -6.78 2.18
N ALA A 97 -9.85 -5.80 2.66
CA ALA A 97 -9.55 -4.58 1.90
C ALA A 97 -8.66 -4.85 0.69
N ILE A 98 -7.59 -5.63 0.83
CA ILE A 98 -6.65 -5.94 -0.25
C ILE A 98 -7.23 -6.84 -1.36
N ASN A 99 -8.37 -7.51 -1.10
CA ASN A 99 -9.13 -8.20 -2.14
C ASN A 99 -9.77 -7.22 -3.14
N LYS A 100 -9.95 -5.95 -2.78
CA LYS A 100 -10.47 -4.91 -3.68
C LYS A 100 -9.34 -4.43 -4.61
N SER A 101 -9.49 -4.62 -5.91
CA SER A 101 -8.44 -4.32 -6.90
C SER A 101 -7.92 -2.88 -6.84
N TRP A 102 -8.81 -1.90 -6.66
CA TRP A 102 -8.44 -0.47 -6.57
C TRP A 102 -7.67 -0.15 -5.29
N PHE A 103 -8.05 -0.74 -4.15
CA PHE A 103 -7.36 -0.54 -2.88
C PHE A 103 -5.95 -1.14 -2.92
N ARG A 104 -5.83 -2.36 -3.44
CA ARG A 104 -4.53 -3.01 -3.65
C ARG A 104 -3.62 -2.18 -4.55
N GLN A 105 -4.13 -1.69 -5.68
CA GLN A 105 -3.34 -0.86 -6.60
C GLN A 105 -2.89 0.45 -5.97
N ALA A 106 -3.77 1.12 -5.21
CA ALA A 106 -3.42 2.34 -4.49
C ALA A 106 -2.31 2.10 -3.46
N LEU A 107 -2.42 1.05 -2.64
CA LEU A 107 -1.38 0.66 -1.69
C LEU A 107 -0.06 0.34 -2.37
N TYR A 108 -0.10 -0.46 -3.44
CA TYR A 108 1.10 -0.87 -4.16
C TYR A 108 1.83 0.31 -4.77
N ARG A 109 1.07 1.24 -5.36
CA ARG A 109 1.60 2.48 -5.91
C ARG A 109 2.23 3.35 -4.82
N ALA A 110 1.50 3.59 -3.73
CA ALA A 110 2.00 4.41 -2.62
C ALA A 110 3.24 3.82 -1.96
N TYR A 111 3.30 2.49 -1.81
CA TYR A 111 4.49 1.80 -1.30
C TYR A 111 5.69 1.94 -2.25
N ARG A 112 5.48 1.86 -3.57
CA ARG A 112 6.55 2.12 -4.54
C ARG A 112 7.01 3.58 -4.48
N GLU A 113 6.08 4.53 -4.37
CA GLU A 113 6.36 5.97 -4.24
C GLU A 113 7.15 6.28 -2.96
N SER A 114 6.82 5.61 -1.85
CA SER A 114 7.54 5.78 -0.58
C SER A 114 8.97 5.21 -0.62
N LEU A 115 9.19 4.12 -1.36
CA LEU A 115 10.52 3.53 -1.57
C LEU A 115 11.38 4.32 -2.57
N SER A 116 10.79 4.85 -3.64
CA SER A 116 11.54 5.61 -4.66
C SER A 116 11.90 7.03 -4.18
N GLY A 117 11.25 7.52 -3.13
CA GLY A 117 11.45 8.87 -2.59
C GLY A 117 11.02 9.98 -3.56
N GLU A 118 10.19 9.66 -4.56
CA GLU A 118 9.84 10.59 -5.63
C GLU A 118 8.98 11.77 -5.10
N GLU A 119 8.17 11.54 -4.05
CA GLU A 119 7.48 12.62 -3.32
C GLU A 119 8.39 13.35 -2.31
N ALA A 120 9.38 12.68 -1.72
CA ALA A 120 10.38 13.36 -0.88
C ALA A 120 11.20 14.39 -1.69
N ARG A 121 11.20 14.27 -3.02
CA ARG A 121 11.87 15.20 -3.94
C ARG A 121 10.99 16.37 -4.42
N LEU A 122 9.67 16.33 -4.23
CA LEU A 122 8.76 17.42 -4.62
C LEU A 122 8.50 18.45 -3.50
N GLY A 123 9.05 18.23 -2.30
CA GLY A 123 8.96 19.13 -1.15
C GLY A 123 10.24 19.92 -0.85
N ASN A 124 10.96 20.42 -1.86
CA ASN A 124 12.05 21.41 -1.68
C ASN A 124 11.71 22.74 -2.37
#